data_AF-A0A667H9I7-F1
#
_entry.id   AF-A0A667H9I7-F1
#
_cell.length_a   1.000
_cell.length_b   1.000
_cell.length_c   1.000
_cell.angle_alpha   90.00
_cell.angle_beta   90.00
_cell.angle_gamma   90.00
#
_symmetry.space_group_name_H-M   'P 1'
#
loop_
_entity.id
_entity.type
_entity.pdbx_description
1 polymer ?
#
loop_
_entity_poly.entity_id
_entity_poly.type
_entity_poly.pdbx_seq_one_letter_code
_entity_poly.pdbx_strand_id
1 'polypeptide(L)'
;MAKDDSTARCFQGLLIFGNVIVGFTPNLFLKQMLERYQNNSPPNNDDQWKNNGVTKTWDRLMLQDNCCGVNGPSDWQKYTSAFRTENNDADYPWPRQCCVMDSLKKPLNLEACKLGVPGYYHKQGCYELISGPMNRHAWGVAWFGFAILCWTFWVLLGTMFYWSRIEY
;
A
#
# COMPACT_ATOMS: atom_id res chain seq x y z
N MET A 1 -4.21 -8.43 44.14
CA MET A 1 -4.84 -8.53 42.81
C MET A 1 -4.55 -7.23 42.07
N ALA A 2 -3.52 -7.18 41.23
CA ALA A 2 -3.08 -5.99 40.51
C ALA A 2 -2.62 -6.36 39.08
N LYS A 3 -3.43 -7.17 38.39
CA LYS A 3 -3.09 -7.76 37.09
C LYS A 3 -3.84 -7.13 35.90
N ASP A 4 -4.69 -6.14 36.13
CA ASP A 4 -5.56 -5.57 35.08
C ASP A 4 -4.98 -4.36 34.34
N ASP A 5 -4.16 -3.51 34.99
CA ASP A 5 -3.78 -2.22 34.37
C ASP A 5 -2.61 -2.30 33.37
N SER A 6 -1.61 -3.17 33.60
CA SER A 6 -0.48 -3.32 32.67
C SER A 6 -0.87 -4.03 31.37
N THR A 7 -1.75 -5.03 31.46
CA THR A 7 -2.24 -5.75 30.28
C THR A 7 -3.13 -4.85 29.42
N ALA A 8 -3.98 -4.03 30.04
CA ALA A 8 -4.81 -3.05 29.32
C ALA A 8 -3.97 -1.98 28.58
N ARG A 9 -2.89 -1.48 29.21
CA ARG A 9 -2.00 -0.49 28.60
C ARG A 9 -1.14 -1.08 27.47
N CYS A 10 -0.71 -2.34 27.58
CA CYS A 10 -0.06 -3.05 26.47
C CYS A 10 -1.03 -3.27 25.29
N PHE A 11 -2.29 -3.63 25.57
CA PHE A 11 -3.31 -3.77 24.53
C PHE A 11 -3.62 -2.46 23.82
N GLN A 12 -3.72 -1.35 24.57
CA GLN A 12 -3.90 0.00 24.01
C GLN A 12 -2.68 0.43 23.18
N GLY A 13 -1.45 0.13 23.63
CA GLY A 13 -0.25 0.36 22.83
C GLY A 13 -0.27 -0.40 21.50
N LEU A 14 -0.63 -1.70 21.53
CA LEU A 14 -0.71 -2.54 20.33
C LEU A 14 -1.78 -2.04 19.34
N LEU A 15 -2.92 -1.58 19.86
CA LEU A 15 -4.01 -0.96 19.12
C LEU A 15 -3.57 0.33 18.41
N ILE A 16 -2.82 1.20 19.10
CA ILE A 16 -2.33 2.46 18.54
C ILE A 16 -1.31 2.19 17.42
N PHE A 17 -0.36 1.27 17.62
CA PHE A 17 0.62 0.91 16.58
C PHE A 17 -0.03 0.26 15.37
N GLY A 18 -1.03 -0.62 15.56
CA GLY A 18 -1.78 -1.23 14.46
C GLY A 18 -2.51 -0.20 13.59
N ASN A 19 -3.23 0.75 14.21
CA ASN A 19 -3.95 1.80 13.50
C ASN A 19 -3.00 2.81 12.83
N VAL A 20 -1.84 3.10 13.42
CA VAL A 20 -0.80 3.95 12.83
C VAL A 20 -0.26 3.32 11.54
N ILE A 21 0.09 2.03 11.55
CA ILE A 21 0.62 1.36 10.35
C ILE A 21 -0.39 1.39 9.19
N VAL A 22 -1.68 1.19 9.49
CA VAL A 22 -2.79 1.22 8.51
C VAL A 22 -3.15 2.65 8.07
N GLY A 23 -2.93 3.66 8.93
CA GLY A 23 -3.21 5.07 8.62
C GLY A 23 -2.14 5.76 7.76
N PHE A 24 -0.88 5.34 7.85
CA PHE A 24 0.23 5.90 7.04
C PHE A 24 0.36 5.27 5.65
N THR A 25 -0.37 4.19 5.38
CA THR A 25 -0.26 3.42 4.14
C THR A 25 -0.71 4.18 2.87
N PRO A 26 -1.83 4.94 2.81
CA PRO A 26 -2.33 5.45 1.54
C PRO A 26 -1.37 6.47 0.92
N ASN A 27 -0.79 7.38 1.71
CA ASN A 27 0.15 8.38 1.20
C ASN A 27 1.46 7.76 0.69
N LEU A 28 1.93 6.69 1.33
CA LEU A 28 3.10 5.94 0.88
C LEU A 28 2.83 5.26 -0.46
N PHE A 29 1.69 4.57 -0.57
CA PHE A 29 1.27 3.91 -1.82
C PHE A 29 1.05 4.92 -2.93
N LEU A 30 0.46 6.07 -2.62
CA LEU A 30 0.26 7.18 -3.57
C LEU A 30 1.60 7.66 -4.11
N LYS A 31 2.56 7.96 -3.23
CA LYS A 31 3.88 8.42 -3.65
C LYS A 31 4.60 7.38 -4.52
N GLN A 32 4.60 6.11 -4.09
CA GLN A 32 5.24 5.03 -4.85
C GLN A 32 4.59 4.80 -6.21
N MET A 33 3.27 4.88 -6.28
CA MET A 33 2.51 4.76 -7.52
C MET A 33 2.87 5.89 -8.49
N LEU A 34 2.79 7.15 -8.04
CA LEU A 34 3.05 8.31 -8.89
C LEU A 34 4.50 8.34 -9.41
N GLU A 35 5.48 7.91 -8.62
CA GLU A 35 6.90 7.90 -9.02
C GLU A 35 7.28 6.75 -9.97
N ARG A 36 6.69 5.55 -9.78
CA ARG A 36 7.16 4.32 -10.45
C ARG A 36 6.24 3.77 -11.52
N TYR A 37 4.95 4.09 -11.46
CA TYR A 37 3.98 3.57 -12.43
C TYR A 37 4.28 4.10 -13.83
N GLN A 38 4.46 3.18 -14.79
CA GLN A 38 4.83 3.46 -16.18
C GLN A 38 5.98 4.46 -16.33
N ASN A 39 6.98 4.39 -15.44
CA ASN A 39 8.19 5.19 -15.56
C ASN A 39 9.20 4.46 -16.44
N ASN A 40 9.35 4.91 -17.69
CA ASN A 40 10.26 4.36 -18.69
C ASN A 40 11.69 4.93 -18.60
N SER A 41 11.94 5.90 -17.71
CA SER A 41 13.25 6.51 -17.48
C SER A 41 13.86 6.15 -16.10
N PRO A 42 14.14 4.88 -15.80
CA PRO A 42 14.79 4.50 -14.55
C PRO A 42 16.28 4.89 -14.55
N PRO A 43 16.83 5.31 -13.40
CA PRO A 43 18.26 5.65 -13.29
C PRO A 43 19.19 4.42 -13.41
N ASN A 44 18.66 3.21 -13.17
CA ASN A 44 19.40 1.96 -13.22
C ASN A 44 18.50 0.81 -13.71
N ASN A 45 19.10 -0.28 -14.21
CA ASN A 45 18.38 -1.49 -14.65
C ASN A 45 17.58 -2.12 -13.49
N ASP A 46 18.07 -1.96 -12.26
CA ASP A 46 17.36 -2.42 -11.07
C ASP A 46 16.04 -1.68 -10.81
N ASP A 47 16.01 -0.40 -11.12
CA ASP A 47 14.78 0.38 -10.99
C ASP A 47 13.81 0.08 -12.13
N GLN A 48 14.31 -0.33 -13.30
CA GLN A 48 13.46 -0.76 -14.41
C GLN A 48 12.61 -1.97 -14.04
N TRP A 49 13.21 -3.02 -13.46
CA TRP A 49 12.44 -4.21 -13.07
C TRP A 49 11.44 -3.91 -11.95
N LYS A 50 11.81 -3.04 -11.00
CA LYS A 50 10.92 -2.58 -9.93
C LYS A 50 9.73 -1.81 -10.51
N ASN A 51 9.97 -0.86 -11.41
CA ASN A 51 8.93 -0.06 -12.04
C ASN A 51 7.97 -0.94 -12.86
N ASN A 52 8.50 -1.91 -13.61
CA ASN A 52 7.68 -2.87 -14.35
C ASN A 52 6.84 -3.76 -13.41
N GLY A 53 7.45 -4.25 -12.32
CA GLY A 53 6.74 -5.02 -11.29
C GLY A 53 5.60 -4.24 -10.64
N VAL A 54 5.84 -2.97 -10.29
CA VAL A 54 4.84 -2.06 -9.73
C VAL A 54 3.73 -1.80 -10.75
N THR A 55 4.08 -1.48 -12.01
CA THR A 55 3.11 -1.23 -13.09
C THR A 55 2.21 -2.43 -13.33
N LYS A 56 2.79 -3.63 -13.46
CA LYS A 56 2.04 -4.88 -13.67
C LYS A 56 1.11 -5.21 -12.50
N THR A 57 1.55 -4.93 -11.27
CA THR A 57 0.75 -5.17 -10.07
C THR A 57 -0.46 -4.23 -10.04
N TRP A 58 -0.23 -2.94 -10.30
CA TRP A 58 -1.29 -1.94 -10.39
C TRP A 58 -2.29 -2.22 -11.51
N ASP A 59 -1.80 -2.60 -12.69
CA ASP A 59 -2.65 -2.97 -13.82
C ASP A 59 -3.58 -4.13 -13.48
N ARG A 60 -3.05 -5.15 -12.77
CA ARG A 60 -3.85 -6.28 -12.32
C ARG A 60 -4.89 -5.86 -11.28
N LEU A 61 -4.50 -5.04 -10.31
CA LEU A 61 -5.39 -4.58 -9.24
C LEU A 61 -6.55 -3.75 -9.81
N MET A 62 -6.27 -2.77 -10.66
CA MET A 62 -7.31 -1.91 -11.25
C MET A 62 -8.34 -2.72 -12.05
N LEU A 63 -7.88 -3.70 -12.83
CA LEU A 63 -8.74 -4.56 -13.64
C LEU A 63 -9.53 -5.59 -12.82
N GLN A 64 -8.91 -6.16 -11.78
CA GLN A 64 -9.53 -7.21 -10.98
C GLN A 64 -10.57 -6.63 -10.00
N ASP A 65 -10.21 -5.53 -9.35
CA ASP A 65 -11.00 -4.96 -8.26
C ASP A 65 -11.84 -3.75 -8.71
N ASN A 66 -11.87 -3.45 -10.02
CA ASN A 66 -12.69 -2.40 -10.62
C ASN A 66 -12.50 -1.03 -9.91
N CYS A 67 -11.25 -0.66 -9.70
CA CYS A 67 -10.83 0.51 -8.93
C CYS A 67 -9.82 1.35 -9.71
N CYS A 68 -9.66 2.62 -9.35
CA CYS A 68 -8.69 3.51 -9.98
C CYS A 68 -7.95 4.37 -8.97
N GLY A 69 -6.62 4.42 -9.10
CA GLY A 69 -5.80 5.20 -8.18
C GLY A 69 -5.75 4.60 -6.77
N VAL A 70 -5.09 5.31 -5.87
CA VAL A 70 -5.02 4.92 -4.45
C VAL A 70 -6.29 5.37 -3.76
N ASN A 71 -6.55 6.67 -3.75
CA ASN A 71 -7.75 7.29 -3.19
C ASN A 71 -8.83 7.52 -4.26
N GLY A 72 -8.45 7.53 -5.54
CA GLY A 72 -9.35 7.66 -6.66
C GLY A 72 -8.66 8.11 -7.94
N PRO A 73 -9.40 8.28 -9.04
CA PRO A 73 -8.85 8.72 -10.33
C PRO A 73 -8.27 10.14 -10.29
N SER A 74 -8.68 10.97 -9.32
CA SER A 74 -8.13 12.32 -9.11
C SER A 74 -6.65 12.32 -8.76
N ASP A 75 -6.11 11.20 -8.26
CA ASP A 75 -4.69 11.09 -7.88
C ASP A 75 -3.77 11.38 -9.06
N TRP A 76 -4.16 10.96 -10.27
CA TRP A 76 -3.42 11.16 -11.51
C TRP A 76 -3.45 12.61 -12.01
N GLN A 77 -4.57 13.30 -11.79
CA GLN A 77 -4.78 14.67 -12.26
C GLN A 77 -4.18 15.70 -11.30
N LYS A 78 -4.33 15.45 -10.00
CA LYS A 78 -3.94 16.39 -8.94
C LYS A 78 -2.44 16.44 -8.71
N TYR A 79 -1.76 15.30 -8.88
CA TYR A 79 -0.33 15.17 -8.59
C TYR A 79 0.47 14.89 -9.85
N THR A 80 1.71 15.38 -9.90
CA THR A 80 2.65 15.04 -10.97
C THR A 80 3.11 13.60 -10.81
N SER A 81 2.79 12.74 -11.78
CA SER A 81 3.28 11.36 -11.86
C SER A 81 4.29 11.20 -12.99
N ALA A 82 5.15 10.18 -12.92
CA ALA A 82 6.04 9.79 -14.02
C ALA A 82 5.23 9.45 -15.28
N PHE A 83 4.08 8.80 -15.11
CA PHE A 83 3.10 8.55 -16.18
C PHE A 83 2.70 9.82 -16.94
N ARG A 84 2.44 10.92 -16.21
CA ARG A 84 2.01 12.20 -16.80
C ARG A 84 3.13 12.93 -17.53
N THR A 85 4.38 12.70 -17.14
CA THR A 85 5.54 13.24 -17.87
C THR A 85 5.69 12.59 -19.24
N GLU A 86 5.30 11.32 -19.36
CA GLU A 86 5.46 10.53 -20.60
C GLU A 86 4.20 10.51 -21.47
N ASN A 87 3.01 10.66 -20.87
CA ASN A 87 1.73 10.66 -21.57
C ASN A 87 1.05 12.02 -21.37
N ASN A 88 0.72 12.69 -22.47
CA ASN A 88 0.07 14.00 -22.43
C ASN A 88 -1.34 13.90 -21.83
N ASP A 89 -1.69 14.83 -20.93
CA ASP A 89 -2.98 14.89 -20.23
C ASP A 89 -4.18 14.98 -21.18
N ALA A 90 -3.97 15.55 -22.38
CA ALA A 90 -5.00 15.66 -23.41
C ALA A 90 -5.38 14.30 -24.02
N ASP A 91 -4.45 13.34 -24.05
CA ASP A 91 -4.68 12.02 -24.63
C ASP A 91 -5.13 10.99 -23.58
N TYR A 92 -4.57 11.06 -22.35
CA TYR A 92 -4.85 10.10 -21.28
C TYR A 92 -4.75 10.74 -19.88
N PRO A 93 -5.88 11.12 -19.24
CA PRO A 93 -5.86 11.70 -17.88
C PRO A 93 -5.54 10.70 -16.77
N TRP A 94 -5.66 9.40 -17.05
CA TRP A 94 -5.33 8.28 -16.17
C TRP A 94 -5.10 7.01 -17.01
N PRO A 95 -4.60 5.92 -16.42
CA PRO A 95 -4.33 4.67 -17.15
C PRO A 95 -5.60 4.02 -17.70
N ARG A 96 -5.51 3.36 -18.85
CA ARG A 96 -6.66 2.69 -19.52
C ARG A 96 -7.33 1.61 -18.66
N GLN A 97 -6.58 1.06 -17.71
CA GLN A 97 -7.00 0.05 -16.74
C GLN A 97 -8.07 0.61 -15.78
N CYS A 98 -8.15 1.92 -15.61
CA CYS A 98 -9.21 2.59 -14.83
C CYS A 98 -10.56 2.70 -15.58
N CYS A 99 -10.59 2.44 -16.88
CA CYS A 99 -11.82 2.48 -17.67
C CYS A 99 -12.61 1.18 -17.50
N VAL A 100 -13.93 1.28 -17.53
CA VAL A 100 -14.80 0.10 -17.51
C VAL A 100 -14.61 -0.68 -18.81
N MET A 101 -14.17 -1.93 -18.69
CA MET A 101 -13.94 -2.81 -19.83
C MET A 101 -15.18 -3.67 -20.12
N ASP A 102 -15.44 -3.89 -21.41
CA ASP A 102 -16.42 -4.86 -21.90
C ASP A 102 -15.84 -6.29 -21.85
N SER A 103 -16.69 -7.29 -22.07
CA SER A 103 -16.38 -8.72 -22.24
C SER A 103 -15.21 -9.01 -23.20
N LEU A 104 -14.98 -8.14 -24.18
CA LEU A 104 -13.89 -8.21 -25.15
C LEU A 104 -12.57 -7.55 -24.67
N LYS A 105 -12.47 -7.18 -23.39
CA LYS A 105 -11.33 -6.46 -22.78
C LYS A 105 -10.98 -5.14 -23.47
N LYS A 106 -11.98 -4.50 -24.07
CA LYS A 106 -11.89 -3.15 -24.63
C LYS A 106 -12.69 -2.20 -23.75
N PRO A 107 -12.25 -0.94 -23.58
CA PRO A 107 -13.05 0.05 -22.87
C PRO A 107 -14.38 0.22 -23.59
N LEU A 108 -15.49 0.19 -22.83
CA LEU A 108 -16.85 0.30 -23.38
C LEU A 108 -16.99 1.53 -24.27
N ASN A 109 -16.43 2.65 -23.80
CA ASN A 109 -16.26 3.87 -24.58
C ASN A 109 -15.01 4.61 -24.10
N LEU A 110 -13.96 4.62 -24.94
CA LEU A 110 -12.68 5.23 -24.60
C LEU A 110 -12.81 6.75 -24.43
N GLU A 111 -13.58 7.41 -25.27
CA GLU A 111 -13.75 8.86 -25.24
C GLU A 111 -14.56 9.30 -24.01
N ALA A 112 -15.62 8.56 -23.65
CA ALA A 112 -16.38 8.82 -22.43
C ALA A 112 -15.54 8.59 -21.16
N CYS A 113 -14.63 7.61 -21.18
CA CYS A 113 -13.67 7.41 -20.10
C CYS A 113 -12.68 8.58 -20.01
N LYS A 114 -12.07 9.00 -21.12
CA LYS A 114 -11.14 10.16 -21.15
C LYS A 114 -11.79 11.46 -20.67
N LEU A 115 -13.05 11.69 -21.05
CA LEU A 115 -13.82 12.86 -20.60
C LEU A 115 -14.27 12.78 -19.13
N GLY A 116 -14.07 11.65 -18.46
CA GLY A 116 -14.51 11.46 -17.07
C GLY A 116 -16.02 11.42 -16.92
N VAL A 117 -16.75 10.88 -17.91
CA VAL A 117 -18.20 10.72 -17.83
C VAL A 117 -18.54 9.66 -16.78
N PRO A 118 -19.40 9.96 -15.79
CA PRO A 118 -19.75 9.01 -14.75
C PRO A 118 -20.37 7.74 -15.35
N GLY A 119 -19.86 6.57 -14.96
CA GLY A 119 -20.31 5.26 -15.46
C GLY A 119 -19.35 4.59 -16.46
N TYR A 120 -18.37 5.33 -17.00
CA TYR A 120 -17.37 4.79 -17.94
C TYR A 120 -15.96 4.61 -17.33
N TYR A 121 -15.78 5.00 -16.06
CA TYR A 121 -14.54 4.85 -15.31
C TYR A 121 -14.83 4.47 -13.85
N HIS A 122 -13.86 3.83 -13.21
CA HIS A 122 -13.95 3.44 -11.81
C HIS A 122 -13.64 4.63 -10.90
N LYS A 123 -14.64 5.06 -10.10
CA LYS A 123 -14.49 6.18 -9.15
C LYS A 123 -13.86 5.76 -7.82
N GLN A 124 -13.94 4.48 -7.48
CA GLN A 124 -13.47 3.95 -6.21
C GLN A 124 -11.96 3.82 -6.20
N GLY A 125 -11.32 4.30 -5.13
CA GLY A 125 -9.89 4.10 -4.90
C GLY A 125 -9.55 2.65 -4.56
N CYS A 126 -8.43 2.14 -5.07
CA CYS A 126 -8.00 0.77 -4.80
C CYS A 126 -7.55 0.56 -3.35
N TYR A 127 -7.14 1.63 -2.65
CA TYR A 127 -6.65 1.52 -1.27
C TYR A 127 -7.71 1.03 -0.29
N GLU A 128 -8.97 1.45 -0.46
CA GLU A 128 -10.10 0.99 0.35
C GLU A 128 -10.24 -0.54 0.28
N LEU A 129 -9.99 -1.13 -0.89
CA LEU A 129 -10.09 -2.56 -1.12
C LEU A 129 -8.88 -3.34 -0.56
N ILE A 130 -7.69 -2.75 -0.66
CA ILE A 130 -6.43 -3.35 -0.18
C ILE A 130 -6.32 -3.26 1.35
N SER A 131 -6.80 -2.16 1.93
CA SER A 131 -6.68 -1.89 3.36
C SER A 131 -7.56 -2.82 4.22
N GLY A 132 -8.70 -3.28 3.70
CA GLY A 132 -9.59 -4.22 4.41
C GLY A 132 -8.88 -5.51 4.85
N PRO A 133 -8.30 -6.29 3.92
CA PRO A 133 -7.49 -7.47 4.26
C PRO A 133 -6.27 -7.14 5.13
N MET A 134 -5.56 -6.05 4.83
CA MET A 134 -4.36 -5.66 5.59
C MET A 134 -4.68 -5.36 7.06
N ASN A 135 -5.79 -4.67 7.33
CA ASN A 135 -6.22 -4.34 8.69
C ASN A 135 -6.51 -5.60 9.53
N ARG A 136 -7.07 -6.65 8.90
CA ARG A 136 -7.33 -7.93 9.58
C ARG A 136 -6.06 -8.67 9.95
N HIS A 137 -5.04 -8.63 9.08
CA HIS A 137 -3.77 -9.32 9.32
C HIS A 137 -2.77 -8.51 10.17
N ALA A 138 -2.91 -7.18 10.21
CA ALA A 138 -2.06 -6.29 11.00
C ALA A 138 -2.01 -6.69 12.48
N TRP A 139 -3.16 -7.11 13.03
CA TRP A 139 -3.26 -7.61 14.41
C TRP A 139 -2.44 -8.87 14.66
N GLY A 140 -2.46 -9.81 13.71
CA GLY A 140 -1.66 -11.04 13.82
C GLY A 140 -0.17 -10.73 13.82
N VAL A 141 0.29 -9.88 12.89
CA VAL A 141 1.70 -9.48 12.79
C VAL A 141 2.18 -8.78 14.06
N ALA A 142 1.36 -7.90 14.64
CA ALA A 142 1.69 -7.22 15.89
C ALA A 142 1.90 -8.20 17.06
N TRP A 143 1.04 -9.22 17.18
CA TRP A 143 1.18 -10.24 18.22
C TRP A 143 2.44 -11.09 18.05
N PHE A 144 2.76 -11.48 16.81
CA PHE A 144 4.00 -12.20 16.50
C PHE A 144 5.23 -11.37 16.88
N GLY A 145 5.25 -10.08 16.55
CA GLY A 145 6.34 -9.17 16.95
C GLY A 145 6.50 -9.07 18.47
N PHE A 146 5.38 -8.95 19.20
CA PHE A 146 5.40 -8.91 20.66
C PHE A 146 5.96 -10.20 21.29
N ALA A 147 5.54 -11.37 20.80
CA ALA A 147 6.03 -12.65 21.29
C ALA A 147 7.55 -12.80 21.12
N ILE A 148 8.09 -12.38 19.97
CA ILE A 148 9.53 -12.36 19.71
C ILE A 148 10.25 -11.43 20.69
N LEU A 149 9.74 -10.22 20.90
CA LEU A 149 10.34 -9.26 21.84
C LEU A 149 10.38 -9.81 23.26
N CYS A 150 9.28 -10.39 23.74
CA CYS A 150 9.23 -11.03 25.05
C CYS A 150 10.25 -12.15 25.18
N TRP A 151 10.39 -13.02 24.16
CA TRP A 151 11.41 -14.07 24.15
C TRP A 151 12.83 -13.50 24.19
N THR A 152 13.13 -12.54 23.32
CA THR A 152 14.47 -11.93 23.24
C THR A 152 14.88 -11.22 24.53
N PHE A 153 13.93 -10.61 25.23
CA PHE A 153 14.18 -9.94 26.50
C PHE A 153 14.70 -10.92 27.57
N TRP A 154 14.06 -12.09 27.69
CA TRP A 154 14.50 -13.13 28.64
C TRP A 154 15.85 -13.72 28.27
N VAL A 155 16.11 -13.94 26.98
CA VAL A 155 17.42 -14.41 26.50
C VAL A 155 18.52 -13.40 26.85
N LEU A 156 18.29 -12.11 26.58
CA LEU A 156 19.26 -11.05 26.88
C LEU A 156 19.55 -10.95 28.39
N LEU A 157 18.51 -10.97 29.24
CA LEU A 157 18.70 -11.00 30.70
C LEU A 157 19.51 -12.22 31.16
N GLY A 158 19.23 -13.40 30.62
CA GLY A 158 19.98 -14.62 30.92
C GLY A 158 21.45 -14.51 30.53
N THR A 159 21.73 -13.96 29.35
CA THR A 159 23.13 -13.74 28.91
C THR A 159 23.85 -12.73 29.79
N MET A 160 23.24 -11.60 30.15
CA MET A 160 23.84 -10.63 31.07
C MET A 160 24.18 -11.23 32.44
N PHE A 161 23.27 -12.04 33.00
CA PHE A 161 23.51 -12.71 34.28
C PHE A 161 24.60 -13.78 34.19
N TYR A 162 24.70 -14.48 33.06
CA TYR A 162 25.76 -15.46 32.83
C TYR A 162 27.13 -14.79 32.73
N TRP A 163 27.24 -13.70 31.95
CA TRP A 163 28.49 -12.94 31.80
C TRP A 163 28.92 -12.29 33.11
N SER A 164 28.00 -11.74 33.91
CA SER A 164 28.34 -11.14 35.21
C SER A 164 28.83 -12.16 36.25
N ARG A 165 28.62 -13.46 36.02
CA ARG A 165 29.07 -14.55 36.90
C ARG A 165 30.41 -15.17 36.48
N ILE A 166 30.91 -14.88 35.27
CA ILE A 166 32.18 -15.42 34.74
C ILE A 166 33.40 -14.59 35.18
N GLU A 167 33.23 -13.31 35.51
CA GLU A 167 34.32 -12.45 36.01
C GLU A 167 34.63 -12.61 37.52
N TYR A 168 34.15 -13.68 38.15
CA TYR A 168 34.49 -14.08 39.53
C TYR A 168 35.12 -15.48 39.52
#